data_AF-A0A919LQ87-F1
#
_entry.id   AF-A0A919LQ87-F1
#
_cell.length_a   1.000
_cell.length_b   1.000
_cell.length_c   1.000
_cell.angle_alpha   90.00
_cell.angle_beta   90.00
_cell.angle_gamma   90.00
#
_symmetry.space_group_name_H-M   'P 1'
#
loop_
_entity.id
_entity.type
_entity.pdbx_description
1 polymer ?
#
loop_
_entity_poly.entity_id
_entity_poly.type
_entity_poly.pdbx_seq_one_letter_code
_entity_poly.pdbx_strand_id
1 'polypeptide(L)' 'MRDCRRLYPHALYMGVGGTYDVFTGHVHRAPKFWQDLGLEWFYRLLLQPSRIKRQFRLLRYLRWHYSGKL' A
#
# COMPACT_ATOMS: atom_id res chain seq x y z
N MET A 1 4.04 15.55 -12.28
CA MET A 1 3.62 15.10 -13.63
C MET A 1 3.14 16.22 -14.54
N ARG A 2 2.41 17.24 -14.03
CA ARG A 2 1.96 18.39 -14.84
C ARG A 2 3.11 19.13 -15.55
N ASP A 3 4.21 19.38 -14.85
CA ASP A 3 5.34 20.13 -15.42
C ASP A 3 6.15 19.30 -16.43
N CYS A 4 6.38 18.02 -16.15
CA CYS A 4 7.04 17.11 -17.11
C CYS A 4 6.27 17.00 -18.43
N ARG A 5 4.93 16.96 -18.35
CA ARG A 5 4.06 16.88 -19.53
C ARG A 5 4.09 18.16 -20.38
N ARG A 6 4.49 19.31 -19.82
CA ARG A 6 4.74 20.55 -20.58
C ARG A 6 6.03 20.49 -21.39
N LEU A 7 7.08 19.85 -20.84
CA LEU A 7 8.39 19.75 -21.50
C LEU A 7 8.44 18.61 -22.52
N TYR A 8 7.80 17.48 -22.22
CA TYR A 8 7.76 16.30 -23.10
C TYR A 8 6.31 15.85 -23.33
N PRO A 9 5.59 16.45 -24.29
CA PRO A 9 4.19 16.15 -24.54
C PRO A 9 3.96 14.78 -25.19
N HIS A 10 4.96 14.24 -25.91
CA HIS A 10 4.87 12.94 -26.60
C HIS A 10 5.29 11.74 -25.74
N ALA A 11 5.72 11.96 -24.50
CA ALA A 11 6.14 10.89 -23.60
C ALA A 11 4.94 10.20 -22.92
N LEU A 12 5.05 8.89 -22.70
CA LEU A 12 4.08 8.12 -21.92
C LEU A 12 4.36 8.31 -20.42
N TYR A 13 3.36 8.74 -19.67
CA TYR A 13 3.44 8.86 -18.21
C TYR A 13 2.55 7.82 -17.54
N MET A 14 3.16 6.89 -16.83
CA MET A 14 2.44 5.86 -16.09
C MET A 14 2.76 5.97 -14.59
N GLY A 15 1.73 6.01 -13.75
CA GLY A 15 1.88 5.90 -12.31
C GLY A 15 2.11 4.45 -11.92
N VAL A 16 3.30 4.12 -11.43
CA VAL A 16 3.69 2.74 -11.08
C VAL A 16 3.31 2.38 -9.63
N GLY A 17 3.00 3.38 -8.80
CA GLY A 17 2.63 3.20 -7.39
C GLY A 17 3.77 2.63 -6.54
N GLY A 18 3.44 2.18 -5.32
CA GLY A 18 4.42 1.66 -4.34
C GLY A 18 4.98 0.27 -4.67
N THR A 19 4.51 -0.38 -5.73
CA THR A 19 5.10 -1.63 -6.23
C THR A 19 6.50 -1.38 -6.79
N TYR A 20 6.74 -0.17 -7.30
CA TYR A 20 8.05 0.23 -7.82
C TYR A 20 9.13 0.25 -6.73
N ASP A 21 8.80 0.68 -5.51
CA ASP A 21 9.75 0.71 -4.38
C ASP A 21 10.25 -0.69 -3.98
N VAL A 22 9.43 -1.71 -4.22
CA VAL A 22 9.81 -3.11 -4.04
C VAL A 22 10.72 -3.59 -5.18
N PHE A 23 10.41 -3.17 -6.41
CA PHE A 23 11.18 -3.54 -7.60
C PHE A 23 12.58 -2.91 -7.61
N THR A 24 12.70 -1.66 -7.16
CA THR A 24 13.99 -0.95 -7.04
C THR A 24 14.82 -1.41 -5.83
N GLY A 25 14.32 -2.34 -5.02
CA GLY A 25 15.00 -2.85 -3.83
C GLY A 25 15.02 -1.89 -2.64
N HIS A 26 14.36 -0.72 -2.75
CA HIS A 26 14.27 0.27 -1.68
C HIS A 26 13.44 -0.21 -0.49
N VAL A 27 12.46 -1.11 -0.74
CA VAL A 27 11.63 -1.73 0.28
C VAL A 27 11.75 -3.25 0.18
N HIS A 28 12.24 -3.88 1.25
CA HIS A 28 12.26 -5.33 1.35
C HIS A 28 10.84 -5.91 1.36
N ARG A 29 10.58 -6.83 0.42
CA ARG A 29 9.36 -7.64 0.41
C ARG A 29 9.31 -8.49 1.67
N ALA A 30 8.09 -8.81 2.14
CA ALA A 30 7.94 -9.74 3.24
C ALA A 30 8.55 -11.12 2.88
N PRO A 31 9.06 -11.91 3.84
CA PRO A 31 9.56 -13.25 3.56
C PRO A 31 8.47 -14.13 2.90
N LYS A 32 8.87 -15.10 2.07
CA LYS A 32 7.92 -16.00 1.36
C LYS A 32 6.90 -16.65 2.30
N PHE A 33 7.33 -17.07 3.50
CA PHE A 33 6.44 -17.61 4.52
C PHE A 33 5.24 -16.69 4.85
N TRP A 34 5.46 -15.37 4.96
CA TRP A 34 4.40 -14.40 5.21
C TRP A 34 3.53 -14.14 3.99
N GLN A 35 4.09 -14.27 2.78
CA GLN A 35 3.35 -14.17 1.52
C GLN A 35 2.44 -15.41 1.34
N ASP A 36 2.96 -16.60 1.59
CA ASP A 36 2.25 -17.88 1.46
C ASP A 36 1.08 -17.98 2.46
N LEU A 37 1.25 -17.39 3.65
CA LEU A 37 0.19 -17.25 4.65
C LEU A 37 -0.82 -16.12 4.36
N GLY A 38 -0.59 -15.30 3.32
CA GLY A 38 -1.41 -14.11 3.04
C GLY A 38 -1.31 -13.01 4.10
N LEU A 39 -0.32 -13.08 4.99
CA LEU A 39 -0.10 -12.17 6.12
C LEU A 39 0.92 -11.06 5.82
N GLU A 40 1.23 -10.84 4.55
CA GLU A 40 2.14 -9.76 4.13
C GLU A 40 1.68 -8.38 4.62
N TRP A 41 0.37 -8.14 4.70
CA TRP A 41 -0.20 -6.92 5.25
C TRP A 41 0.12 -6.74 6.74
N PHE A 42 0.15 -7.83 7.51
CA PHE A 42 0.46 -7.84 8.94
C PHE A 42 1.95 -7.62 9.18
N TYR A 43 2.81 -8.26 8.37
CA TYR A 43 4.25 -8.00 8.38
C TYR A 43 4.56 -6.51 8.13
N ARG A 44 3.90 -5.89 7.14
CA ARG A 44 4.05 -4.45 6.84
C ARG A 44 3.52 -3.55 7.97
N LEU A 45 2.50 -3.98 8.70
CA LEU A 45 1.98 -3.29 9.89
C LEU A 45 2.99 -3.28 11.04
N LEU A 46 3.64 -4.42 11.29
CA LEU A 46 4.71 -4.53 12.29
C LEU A 46 5.92 -3.68 11.94
N LEU A 47 6.32 -3.65 10.66
CA LEU A 47 7.49 -2.90 10.19
C LEU A 47 7.28 -1.37 10.20
N GLN A 48 6.04 -0.89 10.04
CA GLN A 48 5.70 0.54 10.05
C GLN A 48 4.57 0.82 11.06
N PRO A 49 4.88 0.90 12.37
CA PRO A 49 3.88 1.11 13.42
C PRO A 49 3.15 2.45 13.28
N SER A 50 3.76 3.45 12.65
CA SER A 50 3.13 4.72 12.27
C SER A 50 1.84 4.54 11.44
N ARG A 51 1.76 3.49 10.61
CA ARG A 51 0.59 3.22 9.76
C ARG A 51 -0.57 2.54 10.49
N ILE A 52 -0.36 2.01 11.70
CA ILE A 52 -1.41 1.36 12.51
C ILE A 52 -2.59 2.31 12.74
N LYS A 53 -2.33 3.61 12.98
CA LYS A 53 -3.39 4.63 13.12
C LYS A 53 -4.36 4.68 11.95
N ARG A 54 -3.89 4.41 10.72
CA ARG A 54 -4.75 4.37 9.53
C ARG A 54 -5.62 3.11 9.51
N GLN A 55 -5.09 2.00 9.98
CA GLN A 55 -5.76 0.71 9.98
C GLN A 55 -6.85 0.60 11.06
N PHE A 56 -6.75 1.35 12.16
CA PHE A 56 -7.85 1.52 13.10
C PHE A 56 -9.12 2.10 12.45
N ARG A 57 -9.00 2.91 11.39
CA ARG A 57 -10.19 3.38 10.64
C ARG A 57 -10.89 2.26 9.88
N LEU A 58 -10.15 1.25 9.42
CA LEU A 58 -10.72 0.04 8.81
C LEU A 58 -11.42 -0.84 9.85
N LEU A 59 -10.86 -0.98 11.07
CA LEU A 59 -11.54 -1.65 12.18
C LEU A 59 -12.89 -1.00 12.53
N ARG A 60 -12.96 0.33 12.47
CA ARG A 60 -14.23 1.07 12.61
C ARG A 60 -15.22 0.68 11.51
N TYR A 61 -14.77 0.55 10.26
CA TYR A 61 -15.61 0.12 9.14
C TYR A 61 -16.07 -1.33 9.28
N LEU A 62 -15.19 -2.22 9.75
CA LEU A 62 -15.52 -3.62 10.05
C LEU A 62 -16.59 -3.71 11.13
N ARG A 63 -16.47 -2.91 12.20
CA ARG A 63 -17.50 -2.79 13.24
C ARG A 63 -18.82 -2.31 12.67
N TRP A 64 -18.81 -1.34 11.75
CA TRP A 64 -20.03 -0.86 11.09
C TRP A 64 -20.71 -1.94 10.26
N HIS A 65 -19.94 -2.70 9.47
CA HIS A 65 -20.45 -3.85 8.71
C HIS A 65 -21.06 -4.91 9.63
N TYR A 66 -20.38 -5.27 10.71
CA TYR A 66 -20.86 -6.29 11.66
C TYR A 66 -22.07 -5.84 12.48
N SER A 67 -22.24 -4.52 12.64
CA SER A 67 -23.37 -3.93 13.37
C SER A 67 -24.61 -3.74 12.50
N GLY A 68 -24.58 -4.17 11.23
CA GLY A 68 -25.72 -4.10 10.30
C GLY A 68 -26.21 -2.67 10.00
N LYS A 69 -25.38 -1.65 10.22
CA LYS A 69 -25.72 -0.23 10.01
C LYS A 69 -25.27 0.28 8.63
N LEU A 70 -25.40 -0.54 7.59
CA LEU A 70 -25.17 -0.12 6.20
C LEU A 70 -26.50 0.08 5.49
#